data_AF-A0A1M5Y9M6-F1
#
_entry.id   AF-A0A1M5Y9M6-F1
#
_cell.length_a   1.000
_cell.length_b   1.000
_cell.length_c   1.000
_cell.angle_alpha   90.00
_cell.angle_beta   90.00
_cell.angle_gamma   90.00
#
_symmetry.space_group_name_H-M   'P 1'
#
loop_
_entity.id
_entity.type
_entity.pdbx_description
1 polymer ?
#
loop_
_entity_poly.entity_id
_entity_poly.type
_entity_poly.pdbx_seq_one_letter_code
_entity_poly.pdbx_strand_id
1 'polypeptide(L)' 'MYIVELKKWYGEEYHKKGLTQLGEYLEQYKLDEGYLIIFDFRKNKNLSEEVHEKVITSNEKTKKIFQVFC' A
#
# COMPACT_ATOMS: atom_id res chain seq x y z
N MET A 1 -9.34 -13.05 5.08
CA MET A 1 -7.92 -12.88 5.46
C MET A 1 -7.48 -11.54 4.93
N TYR A 2 -6.71 -10.79 5.72
CA TYR A 2 -6.29 -9.44 5.36
C TYR A 2 -4.76 -9.36 5.41
N ILE A 3 -4.17 -8.63 4.48
CA ILE A 3 -2.73 -8.37 4.45
C ILE A 3 -2.49 -6.88 4.64
N VAL A 4 -1.66 -6.56 5.62
CA VAL A 4 -1.24 -5.20 5.94
C VAL A 4 0.29 -5.14 5.81
N GLU A 5 0.78 -4.25 4.95
CA GLU A 5 2.19 -3.97 4.77
C GLU A 5 2.54 -2.65 5.47
N LEU A 6 3.62 -2.65 6.25
CA LEU A 6 4.11 -1.48 6.98
C LEU A 6 5.41 -1.00 6.34
N LYS A 7 5.49 0.26 5.94
CA LYS A 7 6.70 0.87 5.37
C LYS A 7 7.04 2.18 6.05
N LYS A 8 8.33 2.49 6.15
CA LYS A 8 8.79 3.86 6.38
C LYS A 8 8.97 4.55 5.02
N TRP A 9 8.58 5.81 4.93
CA TRP A 9 8.76 6.57 3.70
C TRP A 9 10.24 6.86 3.43
N TYR A 10 10.72 6.41 2.28
CA TYR A 10 12.07 6.66 1.76
C TYR A 10 12.07 7.24 0.33
N GLY A 11 10.90 7.64 -0.18
CA GLY A 11 10.72 8.14 -1.55
C GLY A 11 9.93 7.19 -2.45
N GLU A 12 9.62 7.69 -3.64
CA GLU A 12 8.74 7.06 -4.63
C GLU A 12 9.19 5.66 -5.05
N GLU A 13 10.50 5.44 -5.21
CA GLU A 13 11.01 4.12 -5.63
C GLU A 13 10.75 3.04 -4.58
N TYR A 14 10.93 3.37 -3.29
CA TYR A 14 10.63 2.46 -2.19
C TYR A 14 9.13 2.22 -2.05
N HIS A 15 8.33 3.26 -2.28
CA HIS A 15 6.87 3.13 -2.30
C HIS A 15 6.38 2.20 -3.40
N LYS A 16 6.88 2.35 -4.63
CA LYS A 16 6.58 1.46 -5.75
C LYS A 16 6.95 0.01 -5.43
N LYS A 17 8.14 -0.22 -4.86
CA LYS A 17 8.56 -1.57 -4.42
C LYS A 17 7.62 -2.15 -3.38
N GLY A 18 7.17 -1.35 -2.40
CA GLY A 18 6.20 -1.78 -1.40
C GLY A 18 4.84 -2.18 -2.00
N LEU A 19 4.35 -1.44 -2.99
CA LEU A 19 3.12 -1.77 -3.71
C LEU A 19 3.24 -3.07 -4.51
N THR A 20 4.37 -3.29 -5.20
CA THR A 20 4.63 -4.53 -5.93
C THR A 20 4.63 -5.72 -4.97
N GLN A 21 5.36 -5.61 -3.86
CA GLN A 21 5.45 -6.67 -2.86
C GLN A 21 4.07 -7.01 -2.26
N LEU A 22 3.28 -6.01 -1.90
CA LEU A 22 1.92 -6.22 -1.41
C LEU A 22 1.05 -6.89 -2.50
N GLY A 23 1.14 -6.45 -3.75
CA GLY A 23 0.43 -7.06 -4.88
C GLY A 23 0.77 -8.54 -5.08
N GLU A 24 2.05 -8.91 -4.98
CA GLU A 24 2.52 -10.30 -5.06
C GLU A 24 1.93 -11.16 -3.93
N TYR A 25 1.88 -10.63 -2.71
CA TYR A 25 1.23 -11.33 -1.59
C TYR A 25 -0.28 -11.49 -1.83
N LEU A 26 -0.97 -10.45 -2.25
CA LEU A 26 -2.41 -10.54 -2.55
C LEU A 26 -2.68 -11.60 -3.63
N GLU A 27 -1.81 -11.71 -4.64
CA GLU A 27 -1.92 -12.74 -5.66
C GLU A 27 -1.67 -14.15 -5.11
N GLN A 28 -0.58 -14.35 -4.35
CA GLN A 28 -0.24 -15.62 -3.73
C GLN A 28 -1.39 -16.17 -2.86
N TYR A 29 -2.10 -15.27 -2.18
CA TYR A 29 -3.21 -15.60 -1.31
C TYR A 29 -4.59 -15.44 -1.95
N LYS A 30 -4.68 -15.11 -3.25
CA LYS A 30 -5.93 -14.88 -4.00
C LYS A 30 -6.88 -13.88 -3.33
N LEU A 31 -6.32 -12.82 -2.77
CA LEU A 31 -7.06 -11.72 -2.14
C LEU A 31 -7.19 -10.55 -3.12
N ASP A 32 -8.29 -9.82 -3.06
CA ASP A 32 -8.56 -8.70 -3.97
C ASP A 32 -8.21 -7.33 -3.37
N GLU A 33 -8.00 -7.28 -2.06
CA GLU A 33 -7.70 -6.05 -1.34
C GLU A 33 -6.56 -6.20 -0.31
N GLY A 34 -5.76 -5.14 -0.15
CA GLY A 34 -4.70 -5.06 0.84
C GLY A 34 -4.50 -3.64 1.35
N TYR A 35 -3.76 -3.52 2.46
CA TYR A 35 -3.56 -2.26 3.16
C TYR A 35 -2.08 -1.92 3.28
N LEU A 36 -1.71 -0.69 2.96
CA LEU A 36 -0.33 -0.20 3.02
C LEU A 36 -0.26 1.00 3.96
N ILE A 37 0.35 0.80 5.13
CA ILE A 37 0.55 1.86 6.13
C ILE A 37 1.97 2.39 5.98
N ILE A 38 2.09 3.69 5.70
CA ILE A 38 3.35 4.36 5.40
C ILE A 38 3.63 5.39 6.48
N PHE A 39 4.70 5.20 7.23
CA PHE A 39 5.20 6.19 8.19
C PHE A 39 6.08 7.22 7.47
N ASP A 40 5.54 8.40 7.21
CA ASP A 40 6.22 9.56 6.64
C ASP A 40 6.54 10.60 7.70
N PHE A 41 7.67 10.40 8.38
CA PHE A 41 8.19 11.31 9.41
C PHE A 41 8.55 12.73 8.92
N ARG A 42 8.45 13.01 7.61
CA ARG A 42 8.60 14.37 7.08
C ARG A 42 7.30 15.17 7.20
N LYS A 43 6.16 14.50 7.33
CA LYS A 43 4.87 15.16 7.53
C LYS A 43 4.80 15.70 8.97
N ASN A 44 4.44 16.96 9.10
CA ASN A 44 4.02 17.52 10.38
C ASN A 44 2.63 16.95 10.72
N LYS A 45 2.37 16.69 12.01
CA LYS A 45 1.21 15.99 12.62
C LYS A 45 -0.21 16.48 12.25
N ASN A 46 -0.36 17.38 11.28
CA ASN A 46 -1.62 18.06 10.96
C ASN A 46 -2.30 17.56 9.67
N LEU A 47 -1.75 16.55 8.99
CA LEU A 47 -2.46 15.96 7.84
C LEU A 47 -3.47 14.95 8.37
N SER A 48 -4.75 15.19 8.07
CA SER A 48 -5.80 14.18 8.20
C SER A 48 -5.33 12.89 7.55
N GLU A 49 -5.44 11.77 8.27
CA GLU A 49 -5.09 10.42 7.85
C GLU A 49 -6.04 9.98 6.72
N GLU A 50 -5.88 10.55 5.53
CA GLU A 50 -6.69 10.23 4.37
C GLU A 50 -6.30 8.86 3.82
N VAL A 51 -7.31 8.02 3.63
CA VAL A 51 -7.16 6.73 2.96
C VAL A 51 -7.16 6.99 1.46
N HIS A 52 -6.04 6.67 0.80
CA HIS A 52 -5.97 6.71 -0.66
C HIS A 52 -6.19 5.30 -1.22
N GLU A 53 -7.10 5.17 -2.19
CA GLU A 53 -7.26 3.91 -2.95
C GLU A 53 -6.31 3.92 -4.15
N LYS A 54 -5.61 2.80 -4.36
CA LYS A 54 -4.79 2.56 -5.54
C LYS A 54 -5.16 1.22 -6.16
N VAL A 55 -5.61 1.25 -7.40
CA VAL A 55 -5.87 0.03 -8.17
C VAL A 55 -4.57 -0.36 -8.89
N ILE A 56 -4.13 -1.60 -8.69
CA ILE A 56 -3.03 -2.19 -9.44
C ILE A 56 -3.53 -3.40 -10.22
N THR A 57 -2.93 -3.67 -11.38
CA THR A 57 -3.24 -4.85 -12.19
C THR A 57 -2.15 -5.89 -11.97
N SER A 58 -2.53 -7.06 -11.46
CA SER A 58 -1.64 -8.23 -11.30
C SER A 58 -2.28 -9.43 -12.00
N ASN A 59 -1.58 -10.05 -12.96
CA ASN A 59 -2.05 -11.21 -13.73
C ASN A 59 -3.49 -11.07 -14.26
N GLU A 60 -3.78 -9.95 -14.95
CA GLU A 60 -5.10 -9.64 -15.53
C GLU A 60 -6.24 -9.43 -14.52
N LYS A 61 -5.95 -9.50 -13.21
CA LYS A 61 -6.90 -9.18 -12.14
C LYS A 61 -6.55 -7.83 -11.50
N THR A 62 -7.59 -7.07 -11.21
CA THR A 62 -7.46 -5.81 -10.48
C THR A 62 -7.38 -6.08 -8.99
N LYS A 63 -6.45 -5.41 -8.30
CA LYS A 63 -6.27 -5.46 -6.86
C LYS A 63 -6.40 -4.05 -6.30
N LYS A 64 -7.10 -3.90 -5.18
CA LYS A 64 -7.28 -2.64 -4.48
C LYS A 64 -6.28 -2.55 -3.34
N ILE A 65 -5.48 -1.50 -3.32
CA ILE A 65 -4.59 -1.20 -2.21
C ILE A 65 -5.06 0.09 -1.56
N PHE A 66 -5.45 0.01 -0.30
CA PHE A 66 -5.75 1.16 0.53
C PHE A 66 -4.48 1.59 1.24
N GLN A 67 -4.04 2.83 1.04
CA GLN A 67 -2.81 3.34 1.62
C GLN A 67 -3.07 4.55 2.51
N VAL A 68 -2.36 4.60 3.64
CA VAL A 68 -2.41 5.71 4.60
C VAL A 68 -1.00 6.19 4.86
N PHE A 69 -0.81 7.50 4.93
CA PHE A 69 0.46 8.14 5.22
C PHE A 69 0.40 8.80 6.60
N CYS A 70 1.01 8.15 7.58
CA CYS A 70 1.09 8.59 8.98
C CYS A 70 2.35 9.41 9.26
#